data_AF-A0A1M3G9S9-F1
#
_entry.id   AF-A0A1M3G9S9-F1
#
_cell.length_a   1.000
_cell.length_b   1.000
_cell.length_c   1.000
_cell.angle_alpha   90.00
_cell.angle_beta   90.00
_cell.angle_gamma   90.00
#
_symmetry.space_group_name_H-M   'P 1'
#
loop_
_entity.id
_entity.type
_entity.pdbx_description
1 polymer ?
#
loop_
_entity_poly.entity_id
_entity_poly.type
_entity_poly.pdbx_seq_one_letter_code
_entity_poly.pdbx_strand_id
1 'polypeptide(L)'
;MKKITVLLATIFVLSSSVFAQVTDEQKETKKLEVMGGLCAGYMYNTYITVGAVADAFVSEQYDKARSIELMKEQIGMIGSIVKMMQDMLDMKALKAQSDIDYTKEVIVVLKGLSQQAQYVIDFAEKKTDDASAKYDKQRLSNWSKISKLLGLDDEE
;
A
#
# COMPACT_ATOMS: atom_id res chain seq x y z
N MET A 1 -37.41 -38.90 49.96
CA MET A 1 -36.85 -38.99 48.58
C MET A 1 -37.80 -38.28 47.62
N LYS A 2 -37.31 -37.48 46.66
CA LYS A 2 -38.05 -36.67 45.64
C LYS A 2 -38.14 -35.13 45.78
N LYS A 3 -37.27 -34.45 46.54
CA LYS A 3 -37.21 -32.96 46.49
C LYS A 3 -35.81 -32.35 46.32
N ILE A 4 -34.78 -33.16 46.10
CA ILE A 4 -33.39 -32.68 45.96
C ILE A 4 -32.90 -32.69 44.49
N THR A 5 -33.66 -33.28 43.57
CA THR A 5 -33.21 -33.45 42.17
C THR A 5 -33.50 -32.24 41.27
N VAL A 6 -34.23 -31.22 41.76
CA VAL A 6 -34.61 -30.05 40.95
C VAL A 6 -33.63 -28.87 41.09
N LEU A 7 -32.78 -28.87 42.13
CA LEU A 7 -31.85 -27.76 42.36
C LEU A 7 -30.52 -27.86 41.58
N LEU A 8 -30.26 -28.99 40.93
CA LEU A 8 -29.02 -29.25 40.18
C LEU A 8 -29.13 -28.98 38.67
N ALA A 9 -30.33 -28.68 38.17
CA ALA A 9 -30.56 -28.36 36.76
C ALA A 9 -30.45 -26.86 36.43
N THR A 10 -30.44 -25.97 37.43
CA THR A 10 -30.34 -24.52 37.23
C THR A 10 -28.92 -23.98 37.13
N ILE A 11 -27.91 -24.79 37.47
CA ILE A 11 -26.49 -24.41 37.38
C ILE A 11 -25.92 -24.74 35.97
N PHE A 12 -26.63 -25.50 35.14
CA PHE A 12 -26.13 -25.99 33.85
C PHE A 12 -26.67 -25.24 32.62
N VAL A 13 -27.24 -24.04 32.79
CA VAL A 13 -27.75 -23.20 31.68
C VAL A 13 -26.93 -21.92 31.47
N LEU A 14 -25.83 -21.73 32.20
CA LEU A 14 -24.86 -20.65 31.91
C LEU A 14 -23.75 -21.09 30.95
N SER A 15 -23.77 -22.34 30.46
CA SER A 15 -22.81 -22.88 29.50
C SER A 15 -23.28 -22.82 28.04
N SER A 16 -24.34 -22.08 27.74
CA SER A 16 -24.77 -21.85 26.35
C SER A 16 -24.04 -20.63 25.78
N SER A 17 -22.97 -20.95 25.04
CA SER A 17 -22.48 -20.20 23.89
C SER A 17 -22.02 -18.76 24.15
N VAL A 18 -20.81 -18.64 24.69
CA VAL A 18 -19.88 -17.59 24.25
C VAL A 18 -19.56 -17.89 22.78
N PHE A 19 -20.48 -17.57 21.87
CA PHE A 19 -20.04 -17.23 20.52
C PHE A 19 -19.14 -16.03 20.72
N ALA A 20 -17.83 -16.21 20.53
CA ALA A 20 -16.89 -15.10 20.45
C ALA A 20 -17.33 -14.22 19.28
N GLN A 21 -18.23 -13.27 19.54
CA GLN A 21 -18.62 -12.27 18.56
C GLN A 21 -17.36 -11.43 18.32
N VAL A 22 -16.89 -11.44 17.08
CA VAL A 22 -15.81 -10.56 16.64
C VAL A 22 -16.24 -9.14 16.95
N THR A 23 -15.48 -8.45 17.80
CA THR A 23 -15.78 -7.07 18.19
C THR A 23 -15.67 -6.15 16.97
N ASP A 24 -16.34 -5.01 16.99
CA ASP A 24 -16.22 -4.05 15.88
C ASP A 24 -14.78 -3.51 15.75
N GLU A 25 -14.04 -3.49 16.86
CA GLU A 25 -12.60 -3.19 16.87
C GLU A 25 -11.80 -4.25 16.13
N GLN A 26 -12.02 -5.55 16.40
CA GLN A 26 -11.36 -6.64 15.67
C GLN A 26 -11.70 -6.64 14.18
N LYS A 27 -12.95 -6.32 13.82
CA LYS A 27 -13.34 -6.17 12.40
C LYS A 27 -12.59 -5.02 11.76
N GLU A 28 -12.44 -3.90 12.45
CA GLU A 28 -11.76 -2.72 11.93
C GLU A 28 -10.26 -2.96 11.76
N THR A 29 -9.59 -3.54 12.76
CA THR A 29 -8.20 -3.97 12.66
C THR A 29 -8.01 -4.89 11.45
N LYS A 30 -8.91 -5.87 11.25
CA LYS A 30 -8.76 -6.78 10.12
C LYS A 30 -8.93 -6.11 8.76
N LYS A 31 -9.81 -5.10 8.64
CA LYS A 31 -9.92 -4.30 7.42
C LYS A 31 -8.63 -3.51 7.17
N LEU A 32 -8.10 -2.86 8.20
CA LEU A 32 -6.87 -2.07 8.09
C LEU A 32 -5.67 -2.95 7.72
N GLU A 33 -5.55 -4.15 8.27
CA GLU A 33 -4.54 -5.14 7.86
C GLU A 33 -4.64 -5.47 6.36
N VAL A 34 -5.84 -5.77 5.86
CA VAL A 34 -6.07 -6.07 4.44
C VAL A 34 -5.74 -4.86 3.57
N MET A 35 -6.16 -3.66 3.98
CA MET A 35 -5.84 -2.42 3.28
C MET A 35 -4.33 -2.14 3.26
N GLY A 36 -3.63 -2.41 4.37
CA GLY A 36 -2.19 -2.33 4.47
C GLY A 36 -1.51 -3.26 3.45
N GLY A 37 -1.94 -4.52 3.40
CA GLY A 37 -1.47 -5.50 2.41
C GLY A 37 -1.74 -5.10 0.95
N LEU A 38 -2.89 -4.49 0.67
CA LEU A 38 -3.19 -3.95 -0.66
C LEU A 38 -2.30 -2.77 -1.02
N CYS A 39 -2.03 -1.85 -0.08
CA CYS A 39 -1.10 -0.75 -0.29
C CYS A 39 0.31 -1.25 -0.57
N ALA A 40 0.77 -2.21 0.23
CA ALA A 40 2.04 -2.89 0.05
C ALA A 40 2.19 -3.51 -1.35
N GLY A 41 1.22 -4.33 -1.74
CA GLY A 41 1.18 -4.97 -3.05
C GLY A 41 1.12 -3.95 -4.19
N TYR A 42 0.36 -2.87 -4.03
CA TYR A 42 0.28 -1.81 -5.04
C TYR A 42 1.60 -1.08 -5.20
N MET A 43 2.24 -0.62 -4.11
CA MET A 43 3.54 0.07 -4.17
C MET A 43 4.61 -0.79 -4.85
N TYR A 44 4.70 -2.07 -4.47
CA TYR A 44 5.67 -2.99 -5.06
C TYR A 44 5.42 -3.20 -6.57
N ASN A 45 4.17 -3.46 -6.96
CA ASN A 45 3.83 -3.65 -8.38
C ASN A 45 4.04 -2.39 -9.21
N THR A 46 3.72 -1.20 -8.67
CA THR A 46 3.97 0.07 -9.36
C THR A 46 5.48 0.28 -9.55
N TYR A 47 6.30 0.02 -8.53
CA TYR A 47 7.76 0.08 -8.65
C TYR A 47 8.29 -0.81 -9.77
N ILE A 48 7.86 -2.08 -9.81
CA ILE A 48 8.27 -3.03 -10.85
C ILE A 48 7.76 -2.60 -12.23
N THR A 49 6.51 -2.12 -12.33
CA THR A 49 5.90 -1.70 -13.59
C THR A 49 6.63 -0.50 -14.20
N VAL A 50 6.95 0.53 -13.40
CA VAL A 50 7.72 1.69 -13.86
C VAL A 50 9.13 1.27 -14.28
N GLY A 51 9.74 0.33 -13.55
CA GLY A 51 11.01 -0.32 -13.95
C GLY A 51 10.93 -0.98 -15.32
N ALA A 52 9.97 -1.87 -15.49
CA ALA A 52 9.79 -2.63 -16.73
C ALA A 52 9.53 -1.74 -17.95
N VAL A 53 8.75 -0.66 -17.81
CA VAL A 53 8.53 0.29 -18.91
C VAL A 53 9.81 1.04 -19.26
N ALA A 54 10.60 1.45 -18.26
CA ALA A 54 11.89 2.09 -18.50
C ALA A 54 12.86 1.15 -19.25
N ASP A 55 12.96 -0.10 -18.82
CA ASP A 55 13.82 -1.11 -19.45
C ASP A 55 13.34 -1.45 -20.88
N ALA A 56 12.02 -1.56 -21.08
CA ALA A 56 11.43 -1.79 -22.41
C ALA A 56 11.69 -0.61 -23.36
N PHE A 57 11.69 0.63 -22.85
CA PHE A 57 12.02 1.81 -23.65
C PHE A 57 13.51 1.83 -24.03
N VAL A 58 14.41 1.57 -23.08
CA VAL A 58 15.87 1.54 -23.33
C VAL A 58 16.26 0.42 -24.29
N SER A 59 15.60 -0.73 -24.19
CA SER A 59 15.80 -1.87 -25.11
C SER A 59 15.03 -1.75 -26.43
N GLU A 60 14.45 -0.58 -26.72
CA GLU A 60 13.70 -0.28 -27.95
C GLU A 60 12.50 -1.22 -28.23
N GLN A 61 12.02 -1.93 -27.21
CA GLN A 61 10.80 -2.74 -27.29
C GLN A 61 9.55 -1.86 -27.24
N TYR A 62 9.59 -0.73 -26.52
CA TYR A 62 8.57 0.30 -26.55
C TYR A 62 9.10 1.58 -27.19
N ASP A 63 8.26 2.20 -28.01
CA ASP A 63 8.55 3.52 -28.55
C ASP A 63 8.30 4.63 -27.51
N LYS A 64 8.68 5.85 -27.88
CA LYS A 64 8.49 7.05 -27.05
C LYS A 64 7.03 7.28 -26.69
N ALA A 65 6.12 7.16 -27.66
CA ALA A 65 4.72 7.48 -27.45
C ALA A 65 4.08 6.51 -26.45
N ARG A 66 4.35 5.22 -26.62
CA ARG A 66 3.86 4.15 -25.75
C ARG A 66 4.41 4.29 -24.33
N SER A 67 5.70 4.58 -24.19
CA SER A 67 6.33 4.74 -22.87
C SER A 67 5.73 5.94 -22.12
N ILE A 68 5.53 7.07 -22.80
CA ILE A 68 4.91 8.26 -22.21
C ILE A 68 3.45 8.01 -21.81
N GLU A 69 2.68 7.34 -22.66
CA GLU A 69 1.29 6.96 -22.38
C GLU A 69 1.19 6.14 -21.09
N LEU A 70 1.94 5.03 -21.02
CA LEU A 70 1.93 4.13 -19.86
C LEU A 70 2.36 4.85 -18.57
N MET A 71 3.38 5.71 -18.63
CA MET A 71 3.81 6.46 -17.45
C MET A 71 2.79 7.53 -17.01
N LYS A 72 2.10 8.18 -17.94
CA LYS A 72 1.00 9.11 -17.61
C LYS A 72 -0.17 8.39 -16.95
N GLU A 73 -0.51 7.18 -17.40
CA GLU A 73 -1.54 6.35 -16.75
C GLU A 73 -1.15 6.01 -15.30
N GLN A 74 0.10 5.59 -15.06
CA GLN A 74 0.60 5.32 -13.71
C GLN A 74 0.55 6.58 -12.84
N ILE A 75 1.03 7.72 -13.34
CA ILE A 75 0.99 9.01 -12.61
C ILE A 75 -0.46 9.38 -12.24
N GLY A 76 -1.40 9.23 -13.18
CA GLY A 76 -2.82 9.50 -12.96
C GLY A 76 -3.42 8.61 -11.87
N MET A 77 -3.19 7.30 -11.96
CA MET A 77 -3.70 6.33 -10.97
C MET A 77 -3.13 6.58 -9.58
N ILE A 78 -1.82 6.83 -9.49
CA ILE A 78 -1.15 7.20 -8.24
C ILE A 78 -1.78 8.48 -7.67
N GLY A 79 -2.02 9.50 -8.50
CA GLY A 79 -2.64 10.75 -8.08
C GLY A 79 -4.02 10.55 -7.46
N SER A 80 -4.85 9.70 -8.05
CA SER A 80 -6.16 9.34 -7.50
C SER A 80 -6.04 8.65 -6.14
N ILE A 81 -5.12 7.70 -5.99
CA ILE A 81 -4.92 6.96 -4.73
C ILE A 81 -4.38 7.88 -3.63
N VAL A 82 -3.39 8.70 -3.94
CA VAL A 82 -2.84 9.70 -3.01
C VAL A 82 -3.95 10.64 -2.53
N LYS A 83 -4.82 11.09 -3.43
CA LYS A 83 -5.96 11.94 -3.06
C LYS A 83 -6.92 11.21 -2.09
N MET A 84 -7.31 9.96 -2.41
CA MET A 84 -8.19 9.18 -1.53
C MET A 84 -7.59 8.98 -0.13
N MET A 85 -6.28 8.72 -0.05
CA MET A 85 -5.58 8.59 1.24
C MET A 85 -5.50 9.92 2.00
N GLN A 86 -5.29 11.04 1.29
CA GLN A 86 -5.29 12.36 1.90
C GLN A 86 -6.68 12.74 2.44
N ASP A 87 -7.73 12.48 1.66
CA ASP A 87 -9.12 12.71 2.09
C ASP A 87 -9.44 11.90 3.36
N MET A 88 -8.98 10.64 3.44
CA MET A 88 -9.12 9.80 4.64
C MET A 88 -8.41 10.40 5.88
N LEU A 89 -7.22 10.98 5.71
CA LEU A 89 -6.49 11.66 6.78
C LEU A 89 -7.21 12.94 7.22
N ASP A 90 -7.67 13.75 6.26
CA ASP A 90 -8.32 15.04 6.52
C ASP A 90 -9.67 14.84 7.23
N MET A 91 -10.39 13.77 6.90
CA MET A 91 -11.61 13.34 7.59
C MET A 91 -11.38 12.73 8.98
N LYS A 92 -10.12 12.53 9.39
CA LYS A 92 -9.74 11.85 10.65
C LYS A 92 -10.40 10.47 10.77
N ALA A 93 -10.48 9.74 9.65
CA ALA A 93 -11.13 8.43 9.60
C ALA A 93 -10.32 7.34 10.34
N LEU A 94 -9.03 7.56 10.55
CA LEU A 94 -8.13 6.66 11.27
C LEU A 94 -8.03 7.04 12.75
N LYS A 95 -8.09 6.03 13.63
CA LYS A 95 -8.09 6.23 15.08
C LYS A 95 -6.69 6.12 15.68
N ALA A 96 -5.89 5.14 15.25
CA ALA A 96 -4.56 4.92 15.79
C ALA A 96 -3.53 5.79 15.08
N GLN A 97 -2.59 6.34 15.86
CA GLN A 97 -1.49 7.16 15.33
C GLN A 97 -0.59 6.36 14.37
N SER A 98 -0.40 5.06 14.63
CA SER A 98 0.33 4.15 13.75
C SER A 98 -0.28 4.07 12.34
N ASP A 99 -1.61 3.99 12.23
CA ASP A 99 -2.31 3.91 10.94
C ASP A 99 -2.18 5.23 10.17
N ILE A 100 -2.27 6.34 10.89
CA ILE A 100 -2.08 7.69 10.34
C ILE A 100 -0.66 7.83 9.77
N ASP A 101 0.35 7.41 10.52
CA ASP A 101 1.74 7.55 10.10
C ASP A 101 2.08 6.60 8.96
N TYR A 102 1.62 5.35 9.01
CA TYR A 102 1.72 4.41 7.88
C TYR A 102 1.09 4.99 6.61
N THR A 103 -0.11 5.57 6.70
CA THR A 103 -0.79 6.20 5.55
C THR A 103 0.04 7.34 4.95
N LYS A 104 0.66 8.18 5.80
CA LYS A 104 1.54 9.26 5.32
C LYS A 104 2.78 8.71 4.62
N GLU A 105 3.39 7.65 5.16
CA GLU A 105 4.56 7.01 4.55
C GLU A 105 4.22 6.40 3.19
N VAL A 106 3.07 5.73 3.07
CA VAL A 106 2.56 5.24 1.77
C VAL A 106 2.37 6.39 0.79
N ILE A 107 1.77 7.52 1.20
CA ILE A 107 1.63 8.70 0.34
C ILE A 107 3.00 9.21 -0.15
N VAL A 108 4.01 9.24 0.72
CA VAL A 108 5.38 9.66 0.36
C VAL A 108 5.97 8.73 -0.70
N VAL A 109 5.83 7.41 -0.52
CA VAL A 109 6.33 6.43 -1.50
C VAL A 109 5.61 6.56 -2.83
N LEU A 110 4.28 6.65 -2.82
CA LEU A 110 3.48 6.82 -4.03
C LEU A 110 3.87 8.08 -4.82
N LYS A 111 4.07 9.21 -4.13
CA LYS A 111 4.58 10.44 -4.77
C LYS A 111 5.97 10.24 -5.37
N GLY A 112 6.85 9.49 -4.69
CA GLY A 112 8.16 9.11 -5.21
C GLY A 112 8.08 8.24 -6.46
N LEU A 113 7.14 7.30 -6.52
CA LEU A 113 6.89 6.45 -7.69
C LEU A 113 6.34 7.24 -8.87
N SER A 114 5.44 8.20 -8.61
CA SER A 114 4.97 9.15 -9.62
C SER A 114 6.13 9.98 -10.20
N GLN A 115 7.02 10.46 -9.33
CA GLN A 115 8.22 11.18 -9.77
C GLN A 115 9.17 10.30 -10.59
N GLN A 116 9.32 9.02 -10.23
CA GLN A 116 10.10 8.06 -11.01
C GLN A 116 9.52 7.86 -12.41
N ALA A 117 8.19 7.71 -12.53
CA ALA A 117 7.50 7.63 -13.82
C ALA A 117 7.67 8.92 -14.65
N GLN A 118 7.66 10.09 -14.02
CA GLN A 118 7.94 11.35 -14.70
C GLN A 118 9.38 11.40 -15.25
N TYR A 119 10.37 10.83 -14.55
CA TYR A 119 11.73 10.77 -15.08
C TYR A 119 11.86 9.82 -16.28
N VAL A 120 11.05 8.76 -16.35
CA VAL A 120 10.96 7.93 -17.57
C VAL A 120 10.42 8.75 -18.74
N ILE A 121 9.39 9.58 -18.52
CA ILE A 121 8.85 10.50 -19.54
C ILE A 121 9.95 11.48 -19.98
N ASP A 122 10.61 12.14 -19.03
CA ASP A 122 11.66 13.12 -19.32
C ASP A 122 12.81 12.51 -20.13
N PHE A 123 13.21 11.28 -19.78
CA PHE A 123 14.23 10.53 -20.52
C PHE A 123 13.75 10.16 -21.93
N ALA A 124 12.49 9.70 -22.08
CA ALA A 124 11.92 9.42 -23.38
C ALA A 124 11.79 10.66 -24.28
N GLU A 125 11.63 11.84 -23.69
CA GLU A 125 11.54 13.09 -24.42
C GLU A 125 12.91 13.66 -24.82
N LYS A 126 13.88 13.62 -23.92
CA LYS A 126 15.15 14.37 -24.05
C LYS A 126 16.35 13.48 -24.36
N LYS A 127 16.31 12.20 -23.98
CA LYS A 127 17.42 11.22 -24.05
C LYS A 127 18.73 11.76 -23.47
N THR A 128 18.67 12.42 -22.31
CA THR A 128 19.85 13.00 -21.64
C THR A 128 20.31 12.14 -20.46
N ASP A 129 21.63 12.12 -20.23
CA ASP A 129 22.23 11.43 -19.09
C ASP A 129 21.72 11.96 -17.74
N ASP A 130 21.41 13.26 -17.65
CA ASP A 130 20.79 13.88 -16.47
C ASP A 130 19.42 13.27 -16.12
N ALA A 131 18.61 12.93 -17.13
CA ALA A 131 17.30 12.31 -16.90
C ALA A 131 17.46 10.86 -16.41
N SER A 132 18.41 10.11 -16.97
CA SER A 132 18.75 8.75 -16.51
C SER A 132 19.25 8.75 -15.06
N ALA A 133 20.18 9.65 -14.73
CA ALA A 133 20.73 9.75 -13.37
C ALA A 133 19.66 10.11 -12.32
N LYS A 134 18.71 10.99 -12.68
CA LYS A 134 17.56 11.32 -11.82
C LYS A 134 16.63 10.13 -11.63
N TYR A 135 16.35 9.38 -12.69
CA TYR A 135 15.57 8.15 -12.62
C TYR A 135 16.23 7.14 -11.66
N ASP A 136 17.51 6.84 -11.83
CA ASP A 136 18.22 5.84 -11.02
C ASP A 136 18.26 6.22 -9.55
N LYS A 137 18.58 7.49 -9.26
CA LYS A 137 18.55 8.01 -7.88
C LYS A 137 17.16 7.89 -7.26
N GLN A 138 16.11 8.22 -8.01
CA GLN A 138 14.74 8.12 -7.52
C GLN A 138 14.32 6.66 -7.32
N ARG A 139 14.70 5.76 -8.23
CA ARG A 139 14.44 4.32 -8.14
C ARG A 139 15.05 3.71 -6.88
N LEU A 140 16.32 4.00 -6.59
CA LEU A 140 16.99 3.55 -5.36
C LEU A 140 16.32 4.12 -4.11
N SER A 141 16.00 5.42 -4.13
CA SER A 141 15.31 6.11 -3.02
C SER A 141 13.90 5.58 -2.78
N ASN A 142 13.19 5.15 -3.82
CA ASN A 142 11.87 4.53 -3.70
C ASN A 142 12.00 3.11 -3.15
N TRP A 143 12.93 2.32 -3.69
CA TRP A 143 13.16 0.95 -3.22
C TRP A 143 13.49 0.91 -1.73
N SER A 144 14.41 1.77 -1.26
CA SER A 144 14.76 1.83 0.16
C SER A 144 13.56 2.14 1.07
N LYS A 145 12.61 2.98 0.62
CA LYS A 145 11.39 3.24 1.40
C LYS A 145 10.40 2.09 1.33
N ILE A 146 10.27 1.47 0.16
CA ILE A 146 9.39 0.31 -0.06
C ILE A 146 9.87 -0.86 0.77
N SER A 147 11.17 -1.20 0.72
CA SER A 147 11.73 -2.30 1.50
C SER A 147 11.46 -2.12 2.98
N LYS A 148 11.71 -0.90 3.50
CA LYS A 148 11.41 -0.53 4.89
C LYS A 148 9.95 -0.70 5.28
N LEU A 149 9.03 -0.21 4.45
CA LEU A 149 7.60 -0.35 4.73
C LEU A 149 7.11 -1.79 4.67
N LEU A 150 7.78 -2.63 3.89
CA LEU A 150 7.43 -4.03 3.70
C LEU A 150 8.18 -4.98 4.65
N GLY A 151 9.16 -4.49 5.41
CA GLY A 151 10.06 -5.31 6.21
C GLY A 151 10.91 -6.27 5.36
N LEU A 152 11.39 -5.78 4.20
CA LEU A 152 12.26 -6.52 3.27
C LEU A 152 13.73 -6.10 3.38
N ASP A 153 13.99 -5.01 4.10
CA ASP A 153 15.31 -4.65 4.58
C ASP A 153 15.65 -5.62 5.72
N ASP A 154 16.53 -6.58 5.41
CA ASP A 154 17.04 -7.53 6.40
C ASP A 154 17.53 -6.78 7.65
N GLU A 155 17.04 -7.19 8.82
CA GLU A 155 17.71 -6.93 10.09
C GLU A 155 19.07 -7.65 10.05
N GLU A 156 20.14 -6.92 9.67
CA GLU A 156 21.50 -7.21 10.14
C GLU A 156 21.78 -6.53 11.48
#